data_AF-A0A496CVM8-F1
#
_entry.id   AF-A0A496CVM8-F1
#
_cell.length_a   1.000
_cell.length_b   1.000
_cell.length_c   1.000
_cell.angle_alpha   90.00
_cell.angle_beta   90.00
_cell.angle_gamma   90.00
#
_symmetry.space_group_name_H-M   'P 1'
#
loop_
_entity.id
_entity.type
_entity.pdbx_description
1 polymer ?
#
loop_
_entity_poly.entity_id
_entity_poly.type
_entity_poly.pdbx_seq_one_letter_code
_entity_poly.pdbx_strand_id
1 'polypeptide(L)' 'MTLNVRADILFQKPSFWEPIQSKRCLVPSTGYFEWRHEGNKKIPYYIFLKDEEIFSMAGIYDEWLDKTTEKI' A
#
# COMPACT_ATOMS: atom_id res chain seq x y z
N MET A 1 10.18 -6.50 -3.29
CA MET A 1 8.96 -6.34 -2.46
C MET A 1 8.67 -4.86 -2.35
N THR A 2 7.55 -4.42 -2.93
CA THR A 2 7.08 -3.03 -2.83
C THR A 2 5.83 -3.03 -1.98
N LEU A 3 5.85 -2.32 -0.84
CA LEU A 3 4.71 -2.25 0.08
C LEU A 3 3.90 -0.96 -0.11
N ASN A 4 4.60 0.17 -0.28
CA ASN A 4 3.98 1.48 -0.47
C ASN A 4 4.53 2.15 -1.74
N VAL A 5 3.71 2.99 -2.35
CA VAL A 5 4.08 3.84 -3.48
C VAL A 5 3.58 5.26 -3.25
N ARG A 6 4.39 6.26 -3.62
CA ARG A 6 3.96 7.66 -3.57
C ARG A 6 3.15 8.00 -4.81
N ALA A 7 2.01 8.64 -4.62
CA ALA A 7 1.10 9.00 -5.72
C ALA A 7 1.73 9.97 -6.74
N ASP A 8 2.66 10.82 -6.32
CA ASP A 8 3.33 11.83 -7.15
C ASP A 8 4.22 11.24 -8.25
N ILE A 9 4.82 10.07 -8.01
CA ILE A 9 5.73 9.38 -8.95
C ILE A 9 5.12 8.10 -9.53
N LEU A 10 3.88 7.79 -9.18
CA LEU A 10 3.19 6.55 -9.54
C LEU A 10 3.14 6.34 -11.06
N PHE A 11 2.91 7.42 -11.81
CA PHE A 11 2.86 7.43 -13.28
C PHE A 11 4.23 7.59 -13.95
N GLN A 12 5.31 7.71 -13.18
CA GLN A 12 6.65 7.94 -13.74
C GLN A 12 7.54 6.71 -13.59
N LYS A 13 7.30 5.88 -12.56
CA LYS A 13 8.11 4.71 -12.28
C LYS A 13 7.67 3.51 -13.14
N PRO A 14 8.58 2.91 -13.94
CA PRO A 14 8.25 1.76 -14.77
C PRO A 14 7.62 0.60 -14.01
N SER A 15 8.06 0.34 -12.78
CA SER A 15 7.53 -0.72 -11.91
C SER A 15 6.06 -0.57 -11.53
N PHE A 16 5.44 0.59 -11.76
CA PHE A 16 4.03 0.85 -11.41
C PHE A 16 3.18 1.32 -12.59
N TRP A 17 3.79 1.63 -13.74
CA TRP A 17 3.12 2.19 -14.91
C TRP A 17 2.00 1.29 -15.45
N GLU A 18 2.27 0.00 -15.58
CA GLU A 18 1.28 -0.96 -16.06
C GLU A 18 0.21 -1.26 -14.97
N PRO A 19 0.58 -1.60 -13.72
CA PRO A 19 -0.40 -1.82 -12.66
C PRO A 19 -1.36 -0.65 -12.39
N ILE A 20 -0.90 0.61 -12.45
CA ILE A 20 -1.78 1.76 -12.19
C ILE A 20 -2.88 1.93 -13.26
N GLN A 21 -2.65 1.46 -14.49
CA GLN A 21 -3.59 1.61 -15.58
C GLN A 21 -4.73 0.59 -15.50
N SER A 22 -4.42 -0.67 -15.21
CA SER A 22 -5.37 -1.80 -15.34
C SER A 22 -5.53 -2.65 -14.08
N LYS A 23 -4.61 -2.60 -13.11
CA LYS A 23 -4.59 -3.45 -11.90
C LYS A 23 -4.76 -2.64 -10.61
N ARG A 24 -5.72 -1.72 -10.61
CA ARG A 24 -6.12 -0.96 -9.40
C ARG A 24 -7.00 -1.83 -8.51
N CYS A 25 -6.81 -1.73 -7.19
CA CYS A 25 -7.62 -2.42 -6.21
C CYS A 25 -7.98 -1.51 -5.03
N LEU A 26 -8.97 -1.94 -4.26
CA LEU A 26 -9.27 -1.37 -2.94
C LEU A 26 -8.69 -2.29 -1.88
N VAL A 27 -7.99 -1.71 -0.91
CA VAL A 27 -7.47 -2.42 0.26
C VAL A 27 -8.36 -2.06 1.45
N PRO A 28 -9.32 -2.92 1.83
CA PRO A 28 -10.17 -2.68 2.98
C PRO A 28 -9.36 -2.75 4.27
N SER A 29 -9.61 -1.85 5.21
CA SER A 29 -8.97 -1.84 6.52
C SER A 29 -9.89 -1.21 7.57
N THR A 30 -9.68 -1.60 8.83
CA THR A 30 -10.29 -0.93 9.98
C THR A 30 -9.43 0.23 10.50
N GLY A 31 -8.16 0.28 10.10
CA GLY A 31 -7.20 1.30 10.51
C GLY A 31 -5.77 0.91 10.17
N TYR A 32 -4.82 1.79 10.46
CA TYR A 32 -3.40 1.52 10.27
C TYR A 32 -2.58 2.09 11.43
N PHE A 33 -1.35 1.62 11.56
CA PHE A 33 -0.45 2.06 12.62
C PHE A 33 0.62 2.97 12.06
N GLU A 34 0.88 4.08 12.76
CA GLU A 34 2.00 4.96 12.49
C GLU A 34 2.76 5.28 13.76
N TRP A 35 4.05 5.56 13.62
CA TRP A 35 4.92 5.86 14.76
C TRP A 35 5.29 7.32 14.77
N ARG A 36 4.90 8.02 15.84
CA ARG A 36 5.39 9.36 16.12
C ARG A 36 6.73 9.26 16.85
N HIS A 37 7.73 9.94 16.30
CA HIS A 37 9.05 10.02 16.90
C HIS A 37 9.14 11.27 17.80
N GLU A 38 9.50 11.07 19.07
CA GLU A 38 9.76 12.13 20.04
C GLU A 38 11.13 11.91 20.69
N GLY A 39 12.16 12.56 20.15
CA GLY A 39 13.56 12.26 20.48
C GLY A 39 13.87 10.79 20.18
N ASN A 40 14.30 10.04 21.20
CA ASN A 40 14.61 8.61 21.09
C ASN A 40 13.40 7.69 21.32
N LYS A 41 12.20 8.24 21.56
CA LYS A 41 10.99 7.45 21.77
C LYS A 41 10.22 7.30 20.46
N LYS A 42 9.68 6.09 20.23
CA LYS A 42 8.70 5.81 19.17
C LYS A 42 7.37 5.51 19.82
N ILE A 43 6.37 6.38 19.61
CA ILE A 43 5.04 6.23 20.18
C ILE A 43 4.11 5.70 19.07
N PRO A 44 3.55 4.49 19.21
CA PRO A 44 2.63 3.95 18.23
C PRO A 44 1.26 4.62 18.34
N TYR A 45 0.67 4.95 17.20
CA TYR A 45 -0.70 5.43 17.07
C TYR A 45 -1.48 4.49 16.17
N TYR A 46 -2.71 4.17 16.58
CA TYR A 46 -3.70 3.55 15.71
C TYR A 46 -4.57 4.65 15.11
N ILE A 47 -4.60 4.73 13.78
CA ILE A 47 -5.34 5.72 13.01
C ILE A 47 -6.48 5.00 12.29
N PHE A 48 -7.69 5.49 12.47
CA PHE A 48 -8.91 4.91 11.91
C PHE A 48 -9.90 6.02 11.49
N LEU A 49 -10.88 5.66 10.68
CA LEU A 49 -11.92 6.59 10.24
C LEU A 49 -13.05 6.62 11.26
N LYS A 50 -13.41 7.82 11.73
CA LYS A 50 -14.47 7.96 12.73
C LYS A 50 -15.81 7.59 12.10
N ASP A 51 -16.63 6.85 12.85
CA ASP A 51 -17.98 6.42 12.47
C ASP A 51 -18.03 5.47 11.26
N GLU A 52 -16.88 4.95 10.80
CA GLU A 52 -16.76 3.98 9.70
C GLU A 52 -15.79 2.86 10.10
N GLU A 53 -16.33 1.68 10.44
CA GLU A 53 -15.53 0.55 10.95
C GLU A 53 -14.58 -0.03 9.89
N ILE A 54 -14.97 -0.02 8.62
CA ILE A 54 -14.15 -0.49 7.50
C ILE A 54 -14.12 0.60 6.42
N PHE A 55 -12.93 1.09 6.10
CA PHE A 55 -12.68 2.02 5.00
C PHE A 55 -11.73 1.39 3.97
N SER A 56 -11.68 1.98 2.78
CA SER A 56 -10.85 1.47 1.67
C SER A 56 -9.67 2.39 1.38
N MET A 57 -8.47 1.82 1.32
CA MET A 57 -7.27 2.49 0.80
C MET A 57 -7.07 2.16 -0.68
N ALA A 58 -6.54 3.11 -1.45
CA ALA A 58 -6.19 2.89 -2.85
C ALA A 58 -4.97 1.97 -2.96
N GLY A 59 -5.09 0.90 -3.75
CA GLY A 59 -4.01 -0.05 -4.02
C GLY A 59 -3.78 -0.28 -5.50
N ILE A 60 -2.62 -0.83 -5.82
CA ILE A 60 -2.29 -1.47 -7.08
C ILE A 60 -1.74 -2.86 -6.78
N TYR A 61 -1.99 -3.81 -7.67
CA TYR A 61 -1.41 -5.14 -7.58
C TYR A 61 -0.74 -5.52 -8.87
N ASP A 62 0.16 -6.50 -8.79
CA ASP A 62 0.77 -7.10 -9.97
C ASP A 62 0.96 -8.59 -9.73
N GLU A 63 1.16 -9.32 -10.82
CA GLU A 63 1.37 -10.76 -10.83
C GLU A 63 2.79 -11.02 -11.32
N TRP A 64 3.53 -11.87 -10.62
CA TRP A 64 4.90 -12.18 -10.99
C TRP A 64 5.06 -13.67 -11.17
N LEU A 65 5.33 -14.10 -12.41
CA LEU A 65 5.69 -15.48 -12.70
C LEU A 65 7.12 -15.76 -12.25
N ASP A 66 7.25 -16.59 -11.23
CA ASP A 66 8.53 -17.12 -10.78
C ASP A 66 9.11 -18.06 -11.85
N LYS A 67 10.27 -17.71 -12.41
CA LYS A 67 10.92 -18.52 -13.45
C LYS A 67 11.51 -19.82 -12.94
N THR A 68 11.72 -19.97 -11.64
CA THR A 68 12.25 -21.18 -11.02
C THR A 68 11.13 -22.15 -10.63
N THR A 69 9.99 -21.63 -10.17
CA THR A 69 8.87 -22.46 -9.71
C THR A 69 7.69 -22.53 -10.69
N GLU A 70 7.71 -21.74 -11.77
CA GLU A 70 6.67 -21.61 -12.79
C GLU A 70 5.27 -21.26 -12.22
N LYS A 71 5.25 -20.60 -11.06
CA LYS A 71 4.04 -20.16 -10.37
C LYS A 71 3.92 -18.65 -10.43
N ILE A 72 2.67 -18.18 -10.52
CA ILE A 72 2.27 -16.78 -10.33
C ILE A 72 2.15 -16.50 -8.84
#